data_AF-A0A940ZG46-F1
#
_entry.id   AF-A0A940ZG46-F1
#
_cell.length_a   1.000
_cell.length_b   1.000
_cell.length_c   1.000
_cell.angle_alpha   90.00
_cell.angle_beta   90.00
_cell.angle_gamma   90.00
#
_symmetry.space_group_name_H-M   'P 1'
#
loop_
_entity.id
_entity.type
_entity.pdbx_description
1 polymer ?
#
loop_
_entity_poly.entity_id
_entity_poly.type
_entity_poly.pdbx_seq_one_letter_code
_entity_poly.pdbx_strand_id
1 'polypeptide(L)'
;MSLLLLPGQAIAQIADDGQQHRHDTKQTEPLPGLAVGIEEHLGAKIPLDLVFRDEAGKTVTLAELISGPTIILPVYYRCANVCSVLQARMANALQRLEQKPVEDYRVLSISFDERETPDMAARSKRTYLAAIRKPFPEDGWRFLTGDNASIRRLTDSAGYRFERRGEDFAHPVVSILVAKDGTIVRYLYGVTVLPKDLALAITEARSGLAGTSIRKMMDFCFSYDPAGKTYVFNLLKVSATTVILCAGGFLAFLLLSRKKRRATAGEKP
;
A
#
# COMPACT_ATOMS: atom_id res chain seq x y z
N MET A 1 13.81 -29.85 -76.08
CA MET A 1 12.51 -30.12 -75.42
C MET A 1 12.47 -29.26 -74.17
N SER A 2 11.92 -28.06 -74.27
CA SER A 2 10.49 -27.73 -74.04
C SER A 2 10.19 -27.72 -72.55
N LEU A 3 10.22 -26.56 -71.86
CA LEU A 3 9.20 -25.48 -71.75
C LEU A 3 7.94 -25.89 -70.95
N LEU A 4 7.49 -24.94 -70.11
CA LEU A 4 6.15 -24.76 -69.47
C LEU A 4 6.00 -25.34 -68.05
N LEU A 5 5.40 -24.70 -67.03
CA LEU A 5 4.89 -23.35 -66.73
C LEU A 5 4.42 -23.40 -65.24
N LEU A 6 4.45 -22.24 -64.57
CA LEU A 6 3.91 -21.87 -63.23
C LEU A 6 2.37 -22.07 -63.11
N PRO A 7 1.61 -21.71 -62.02
CA PRO A 7 1.95 -20.95 -60.78
C PRO A 7 1.27 -21.46 -59.48
N GLY A 8 1.57 -20.83 -58.33
CA GLY A 8 0.78 -20.97 -57.11
C GLY A 8 1.31 -20.14 -55.94
N GLN A 9 0.75 -18.94 -55.76
CA GLN A 9 1.12 -17.94 -54.75
C GLN A 9 0.74 -18.39 -53.32
N ALA A 10 1.58 -18.04 -52.32
CA ALA A 10 1.12 -17.52 -51.03
C ALA A 10 2.32 -17.06 -50.20
N ILE A 11 2.49 -15.74 -50.09
CA ILE A 11 3.31 -15.09 -49.05
C ILE A 11 2.47 -15.16 -47.77
N ALA A 12 2.80 -16.07 -46.86
CA ALA A 12 2.25 -16.06 -45.51
C ALA A 12 3.14 -15.19 -44.62
N GLN A 13 2.62 -14.01 -44.27
CA GLN A 13 3.18 -13.13 -43.25
C GLN A 13 3.20 -13.87 -41.91
N ILE A 14 4.39 -13.99 -41.31
CA ILE A 14 4.53 -14.38 -39.91
C ILE A 14 4.14 -13.15 -39.09
N ALA A 15 2.90 -13.13 -38.62
CA ALA A 15 2.43 -12.15 -37.64
C ALA A 15 3.01 -12.53 -36.27
N ASP A 16 3.80 -11.59 -35.74
CA ASP A 16 4.27 -11.49 -34.36
C ASP A 16 3.07 -11.36 -33.43
N ASP A 17 2.63 -12.46 -32.82
CA ASP A 17 1.56 -12.44 -31.83
C ASP A 17 2.16 -12.05 -30.48
N GLY A 18 2.39 -10.74 -30.35
CA GLY A 18 2.80 -10.06 -29.12
C GLY A 18 1.69 -10.12 -28.08
N GLN A 19 1.49 -11.30 -27.48
CA GLN A 19 0.53 -11.50 -26.41
C GLN A 19 1.07 -10.90 -25.11
N GLN A 20 0.88 -9.59 -24.95
CA GLN A 20 1.08 -8.88 -23.71
C GLN A 20 0.11 -9.45 -22.65
N HIS A 21 0.65 -10.18 -21.69
CA HIS A 21 -0.05 -10.53 -20.46
C HIS A 21 -0.39 -9.26 -19.68
N ARG A 22 -1.58 -8.71 -19.94
CA ARG A 22 -2.19 -7.63 -19.14
C ARG A 22 -2.63 -8.22 -17.80
N HIS A 23 -1.90 -7.91 -16.75
CA HIS A 23 -2.38 -8.09 -15.38
C HIS A 23 -3.45 -7.04 -15.10
N ASP A 24 -4.72 -7.44 -15.22
CA ASP A 24 -5.88 -6.66 -14.81
C ASP A 24 -5.86 -6.54 -13.28
N THR A 25 -5.31 -5.43 -12.79
CA THR A 25 -5.30 -5.08 -11.35
C THR A 25 -6.67 -4.52 -11.00
N LYS A 26 -7.67 -5.40 -11.01
CA LYS A 26 -9.01 -5.09 -10.57
C LYS A 26 -8.98 -4.87 -9.05
N GLN A 27 -8.90 -3.61 -8.64
CA GLN A 27 -9.24 -3.19 -7.29
C GLN A 27 -10.62 -3.78 -6.98
N THR A 28 -10.63 -4.81 -6.14
CA THR A 28 -11.87 -5.47 -5.75
C THR A 28 -12.46 -4.64 -4.64
N GLU A 29 -13.26 -3.64 -5.03
CA GLU A 29 -14.30 -3.10 -4.16
C GLU A 29 -15.06 -4.30 -3.55
N PRO A 30 -15.29 -4.35 -2.23
CA PRO A 30 -15.98 -5.47 -1.61
C PRO A 30 -17.33 -5.66 -2.27
N LEU A 31 -17.55 -6.82 -2.89
CA LEU A 31 -18.89 -7.18 -3.36
C LEU A 31 -19.81 -7.17 -2.12
N PRO A 32 -20.97 -6.50 -2.16
CA PRO A 32 -21.89 -6.49 -1.03
C PRO A 32 -22.24 -7.92 -0.62
N GLY A 33 -21.81 -8.34 0.58
CA GLY A 33 -22.11 -9.66 1.15
C GLY A 33 -20.95 -10.67 1.25
N LEU A 34 -19.71 -10.33 0.88
CA LEU A 34 -18.55 -11.19 1.20
C LEU A 34 -18.07 -10.92 2.64
N ALA A 35 -18.14 -11.93 3.51
CA ALA A 35 -17.58 -11.92 4.87
C ALA A 35 -16.03 -11.81 4.91
N VAL A 36 -15.39 -11.88 3.74
CA VAL A 36 -13.93 -11.89 3.54
C VAL A 36 -13.56 -10.77 2.59
N GLY A 37 -12.57 -9.95 2.94
CA GLY A 37 -12.18 -8.81 2.13
C GLY A 37 -11.35 -7.79 2.90
N ILE A 38 -11.09 -6.66 2.27
CA ILE A 38 -10.39 -5.52 2.90
C ILE A 38 -11.25 -4.27 2.74
N GLU A 39 -11.54 -3.62 3.86
CA GLU A 39 -12.15 -2.29 3.91
C GLU A 39 -11.04 -1.28 4.23
N GLU A 40 -10.75 -0.37 3.32
CA GLU A 40 -9.62 0.54 3.51
C GLU A 40 -9.91 1.59 4.59
N HIS A 41 -9.11 1.57 5.67
CA HIS A 41 -9.19 2.53 6.76
C HIS A 41 -8.03 3.54 6.70
N LEU A 42 -7.76 4.11 5.52
CA LEU A 42 -6.70 5.11 5.34
C LEU A 42 -6.89 6.29 6.30
N GLY A 43 -5.83 6.66 7.02
CA GLY A 43 -5.85 7.72 8.03
C GLY A 43 -6.37 7.31 9.40
N ALA A 44 -6.98 6.13 9.53
CA ALA A 44 -7.32 5.55 10.83
C ALA A 44 -6.05 5.00 11.51
N LYS A 45 -6.14 4.73 12.82
CA LYS A 45 -5.04 4.19 13.61
C LYS A 45 -5.30 2.76 14.03
N ILE A 46 -4.29 1.91 13.91
CA ILE A 46 -4.28 0.61 14.57
C ILE A 46 -3.98 0.78 16.07
N PRO A 47 -4.55 -0.06 16.95
CA PRO A 47 -4.27 -0.04 18.38
C PRO A 47 -2.84 -0.52 18.67
N LEU A 48 -2.01 0.37 19.21
CA LEU A 48 -0.60 0.07 19.52
C LEU A 48 -0.40 -0.64 20.86
N ASP A 49 -1.43 -0.66 21.72
CA ASP A 49 -1.47 -1.37 23.00
C ASP A 49 -1.59 -2.89 22.84
N LEU A 50 -1.83 -3.39 21.62
CA LEU A 50 -2.00 -4.82 21.39
C LEU A 50 -0.73 -5.59 21.69
N VAL A 51 -0.92 -6.74 22.35
CA VAL A 51 0.12 -7.64 22.81
C VAL A 51 0.20 -8.85 21.92
N PHE A 52 1.42 -9.19 21.50
CA PHE A 52 1.75 -10.36 20.69
C PHE A 52 2.94 -11.10 21.32
N ARG A 53 3.26 -12.28 20.77
CA ARG A 53 4.51 -13.01 21.03
C ARG A 53 5.39 -12.93 19.81
N ASP A 54 6.64 -12.55 20.02
CA ASP A 54 7.64 -12.55 18.97
C ASP A 54 8.16 -13.96 18.66
N GLU A 55 9.07 -14.05 17.69
CA GLU A 55 9.69 -15.31 17.27
C GLU A 55 10.54 -16.00 18.35
N ALA A 56 10.92 -15.29 19.41
CA ALA A 56 11.62 -15.84 20.58
C ALA A 56 10.63 -16.25 21.69
N GLY A 57 9.33 -16.04 21.48
CA GLY A 57 8.27 -16.29 22.46
C GLY A 57 8.11 -15.18 23.49
N LYS A 58 8.86 -14.08 23.37
CA LYS A 58 8.78 -12.92 24.25
C LYS A 58 7.48 -12.17 23.98
N THR A 59 6.80 -11.78 25.05
CA THR A 59 5.66 -10.87 24.99
C THR A 59 6.13 -9.47 24.59
N VAL A 60 5.52 -8.90 23.56
CA VAL A 60 5.83 -7.58 23.00
C VAL A 60 4.55 -6.83 22.67
N THR A 61 4.57 -5.50 22.79
CA THR A 61 3.49 -4.65 22.30
C THR A 61 3.75 -4.14 20.88
N LEU A 62 2.69 -3.79 20.14
CA LEU A 62 2.87 -3.12 18.84
C LEU A 62 3.57 -1.76 18.99
N ALA A 63 3.35 -1.05 20.09
CA ALA A 63 4.04 0.20 20.41
C ALA A 63 5.57 0.06 20.48
N GLU A 64 6.08 -1.07 21.00
CA GLU A 64 7.53 -1.35 21.04
C GLU A 64 8.12 -1.58 19.65
N LEU A 65 7.34 -2.15 18.73
CA LEU A 65 7.81 -2.55 17.41
C LEU A 65 7.61 -1.46 16.35
N ILE A 66 6.56 -0.67 16.47
CA ILE A 66 6.17 0.38 15.51
C ILE A 66 6.76 1.71 15.97
N SER A 67 8.09 1.84 15.86
CA SER A 67 8.80 3.10 16.19
C SER A 67 9.00 4.02 14.99
N GLY A 68 8.47 3.64 13.82
CA GLY A 68 8.66 4.30 12.53
C GLY A 68 7.72 3.70 11.47
N PRO A 69 7.90 4.06 10.18
CA PRO A 69 7.18 3.40 9.08
C PRO A 69 7.28 1.89 9.20
N THR A 70 6.14 1.22 9.21
CA THR A 70 6.10 -0.22 9.41
C THR A 70 5.20 -0.87 8.37
N ILE A 71 5.73 -1.88 7.70
CA ILE A 71 5.00 -2.71 6.74
C ILE A 71 4.47 -3.93 7.51
N ILE A 72 3.16 -4.03 7.63
CA ILE A 72 2.48 -5.15 8.27
C ILE A 72 2.04 -6.13 7.18
N LEU A 73 2.39 -7.39 7.37
CA LEU A 73 2.00 -8.53 6.55
C LEU A 73 1.09 -9.45 7.37
N PRO A 74 -0.24 -9.35 7.21
CA PRO A 74 -1.16 -10.36 7.72
C PRO A 74 -0.92 -11.67 6.96
N VAL A 75 -0.44 -12.70 7.65
CA VAL A 75 -0.12 -14.02 7.09
C VAL A 75 -0.53 -15.12 8.07
N TYR A 76 -0.31 -16.38 7.71
CA TYR A 76 -0.17 -17.48 8.67
C TYR A 76 0.92 -18.42 8.15
N TYR A 77 1.84 -18.82 9.02
CA TYR A 77 3.10 -19.48 8.70
C TYR A 77 2.95 -20.90 8.14
N ARG A 78 1.86 -21.61 8.44
CA ARG A 78 1.56 -22.93 7.87
C ARG A 78 1.06 -22.86 6.43
N CYS A 79 0.71 -21.69 5.92
CA CYS A 79 0.29 -21.52 4.53
C CYS A 79 1.46 -21.74 3.57
N ALA A 80 1.54 -22.93 2.97
CA ALA A 80 2.57 -23.25 1.99
C ALA A 80 2.38 -22.57 0.62
N ASN A 81 1.26 -21.89 0.39
CA ASN A 81 0.88 -21.32 -0.90
C ASN A 81 1.05 -19.79 -0.93
N VAL A 82 -0.05 -19.03 -0.85
CA VAL A 82 -0.04 -17.59 -1.16
C VAL A 82 0.77 -16.78 -0.15
N CYS A 83 0.68 -17.08 1.15
CA CYS A 83 1.47 -16.37 2.16
C CYS A 83 2.98 -16.63 1.98
N SER A 84 3.36 -17.84 1.57
CA SER A 84 4.77 -18.16 1.36
C SER A 84 5.36 -17.39 0.18
N VAL A 85 4.57 -17.25 -0.89
CA VAL A 85 4.92 -16.44 -2.07
C VAL A 85 4.98 -14.95 -1.70
N LEU A 86 3.99 -14.42 -0.98
CA LEU A 86 3.99 -13.00 -0.55
C LEU A 86 5.26 -12.66 0.24
N GLN A 87 5.62 -13.48 1.22
CA GLN A 87 6.82 -13.23 2.04
C GLN A 87 8.11 -13.39 1.24
N ALA A 88 8.21 -14.37 0.34
CA ALA A 88 9.38 -14.50 -0.54
C ALA A 88 9.52 -13.30 -1.50
N ARG A 89 8.41 -12.80 -2.05
CA ARG A 89 8.38 -11.60 -2.90
C ARG A 89 8.71 -10.35 -2.10
N MET A 90 8.25 -10.24 -0.86
CA MET A 90 8.64 -9.17 0.04
C MET A 90 10.16 -9.19 0.27
N ALA A 91 10.75 -10.34 0.61
CA ALA A 91 12.21 -10.46 0.77
C ALA A 91 12.97 -9.96 -0.48
N ASN A 92 12.49 -10.31 -1.67
CA ASN A 92 13.06 -9.83 -2.93
C ASN A 92 12.89 -8.31 -3.14
N ALA A 93 11.78 -7.73 -2.68
CA ALA A 93 11.55 -6.30 -2.76
C ALA A 93 12.46 -5.54 -1.77
N LEU A 94 12.54 -6.00 -0.52
CA LEU A 94 13.36 -5.39 0.54
C LEU A 94 14.85 -5.36 0.18
N GLN A 95 15.37 -6.41 -0.44
CA GLN A 95 16.78 -6.41 -0.88
C GLN A 95 17.07 -5.33 -1.94
N ARG A 96 16.06 -4.87 -2.68
CA ARG A 96 16.18 -3.84 -3.73
C ARG A 96 15.85 -2.43 -3.24
N LEU A 97 15.45 -2.26 -1.98
CA LEU A 97 15.24 -0.93 -1.39
C LEU A 97 16.58 -0.25 -1.06
N GLU A 98 16.64 1.04 -1.34
CA GLU A 98 17.72 1.93 -0.89
C GLU A 98 17.55 2.35 0.57
N GLN A 99 16.30 2.45 1.04
CA GLN A 99 15.98 2.72 2.43
C GLN A 99 16.52 1.62 3.35
N LYS A 100 16.99 2.03 4.51
CA LYS A 100 17.63 1.16 5.49
C LYS A 100 16.60 0.56 6.45
N PRO A 101 16.54 -0.78 6.61
CA PRO A 101 15.71 -1.39 7.64
C PRO A 101 16.13 -0.94 9.05
N VAL A 102 15.20 -0.93 10.00
CA VAL A 102 15.31 -0.41 11.38
C VAL A 102 15.44 1.13 11.46
N GLU A 103 16.26 1.75 10.60
CA GLU A 103 16.40 3.20 10.53
C GLU A 103 15.20 3.88 9.84
N ASP A 104 14.89 3.46 8.61
CA ASP A 104 13.86 4.08 7.78
C ASP A 104 12.52 3.36 7.81
N TYR A 105 12.52 2.03 8.02
CA TYR A 105 11.32 1.22 8.09
C TYR A 105 11.53 -0.09 8.86
N ARG A 106 10.42 -0.74 9.26
CA ARG A 106 10.38 -2.11 9.78
C ARG A 106 9.35 -2.94 9.03
N VAL A 107 9.46 -4.26 9.13
CA VAL A 107 8.48 -5.21 8.61
C VAL A 107 7.99 -6.11 9.73
N LEU A 108 6.67 -6.31 9.82
CA LEU A 108 6.04 -7.20 10.78
C LEU A 108 5.20 -8.22 10.02
N SER A 109 5.63 -9.48 10.02
CA SER A 109 4.76 -10.59 9.63
C SER A 109 3.95 -11.02 10.83
N ILE A 110 2.64 -10.81 10.82
CA ILE A 110 1.75 -11.11 11.95
C ILE A 110 0.84 -12.26 11.55
N SER A 111 0.90 -13.36 12.30
CA SER A 111 0.01 -14.49 12.09
C SER A 111 -1.43 -14.14 12.48
N PHE A 112 -2.39 -14.43 11.60
CA PHE A 112 -3.82 -14.37 11.92
C PHE A 112 -4.42 -15.75 12.28
N ASP A 113 -3.61 -16.80 12.43
CA ASP A 113 -4.04 -18.10 12.98
C ASP A 113 -3.60 -18.22 14.44
N GLU A 114 -4.55 -18.14 15.38
CA GLU A 114 -4.29 -18.24 16.82
C GLU A 114 -3.65 -19.58 17.26
N ARG A 115 -3.64 -20.58 16.38
CA ARG A 115 -3.03 -21.89 16.61
C ARG A 115 -1.55 -21.95 16.24
N GLU A 116 -0.95 -20.84 15.78
CA GLU A 116 0.47 -20.78 15.43
C GLU A 116 1.34 -20.35 16.61
N THR A 117 2.56 -20.89 16.65
CA THR A 117 3.46 -20.75 17.80
C THR A 117 4.67 -19.87 17.45
N PRO A 118 5.34 -19.28 18.47
CA PRO A 118 6.60 -18.57 18.27
C PRO A 118 7.67 -19.36 17.51
N ASP A 119 7.73 -20.67 17.71
CA ASP A 119 8.66 -21.56 16.99
C ASP A 119 8.34 -21.67 15.49
N MET A 120 7.06 -21.64 15.10
CA MET A 120 6.66 -21.51 13.69
C MET A 120 7.09 -20.16 13.12
N ALA A 121 6.88 -19.07 13.86
CA ALA A 121 7.32 -17.73 13.49
C ALA A 121 8.84 -17.65 13.29
N ALA A 122 9.61 -18.27 14.19
CA ALA A 122 11.07 -18.35 14.11
C ALA A 122 11.55 -19.12 12.89
N ARG A 123 10.87 -20.23 12.53
CA ARG A 123 11.16 -20.96 11.28
C ARG A 123 10.93 -20.06 10.07
N SER A 124 9.78 -19.40 9.98
CA SER A 124 9.49 -18.47 8.88
C SER A 124 10.50 -17.33 8.81
N LYS A 125 10.89 -16.74 9.96
CA LYS A 125 11.93 -15.71 10.02
C LYS A 125 13.23 -16.20 9.38
N ARG A 126 13.73 -17.36 9.79
CA ARG A 126 14.96 -17.95 9.22
C ARG A 126 14.84 -18.15 7.71
N THR A 127 13.72 -18.67 7.24
CA THR A 127 13.50 -18.91 5.81
C THR A 127 13.55 -17.62 4.99
N TYR A 128 12.82 -16.57 5.39
CA TYR A 128 12.71 -15.36 4.57
C TYR A 128 13.89 -14.41 4.73
N LEU A 129 14.52 -14.34 5.90
CA LEU A 129 15.77 -13.59 6.06
C LEU A 129 16.90 -14.22 5.24
N ALA A 130 16.99 -15.56 5.17
CA ALA A 130 17.99 -16.23 4.32
C ALA A 130 17.79 -15.97 2.81
N ALA A 131 16.59 -15.58 2.38
CA ALA A 131 16.31 -15.22 0.99
C ALA A 131 16.83 -13.81 0.62
N ILE A 132 17.14 -12.97 1.61
CA ILE A 132 17.69 -11.63 1.42
C ILE A 132 19.21 -11.75 1.27
N ARG A 133 19.71 -11.48 0.05
CA ARG A 133 21.14 -11.70 -0.27
C ARG A 133 22.09 -10.63 0.28
N LYS A 134 21.57 -9.48 0.70
CA LYS A 134 22.36 -8.38 1.28
C LYS A 134 22.30 -8.43 2.80
N PRO A 135 23.27 -7.84 3.53
CA PRO A 135 23.17 -7.69 4.97
C PRO A 135 21.82 -7.06 5.37
N PHE A 136 21.05 -7.78 6.17
CA PHE A 136 19.75 -7.34 6.65
C PHE A 136 19.67 -7.61 8.16
N PRO A 137 19.42 -6.58 8.98
CA PRO A 137 19.37 -6.73 10.43
C PRO A 137 18.20 -7.63 10.83
N GLU A 138 18.42 -8.52 11.78
CA GLU A 138 17.37 -9.44 12.25
C GLU A 138 16.15 -8.73 12.84
N ASP A 139 16.33 -7.51 13.35
CA ASP A 139 15.24 -6.67 13.87
C ASP A 139 14.51 -5.87 12.77
N GLY A 140 15.03 -5.88 11.55
CA GLY A 140 14.38 -5.22 10.41
C GLY A 140 13.08 -5.90 9.97
N TRP A 141 12.93 -7.19 10.29
CA TRP A 141 11.75 -7.98 10.00
C TRP A 141 11.43 -8.94 11.15
N ARG A 142 10.36 -8.65 11.89
CA ARG A 142 9.89 -9.45 13.02
C ARG A 142 8.69 -10.30 12.64
N PHE A 143 8.53 -11.43 13.33
CA PHE A 143 7.52 -12.43 13.05
C PHE A 143 6.73 -12.70 14.34
N LEU A 144 5.44 -12.38 14.32
CA LEU A 144 4.60 -12.35 15.51
C LEU A 144 3.48 -13.39 15.44
N THR A 145 3.17 -13.96 16.60
CA THR A 145 1.98 -14.78 16.87
C THR A 145 1.14 -14.11 17.95
N GLY A 146 -0.17 -14.37 17.97
CA GLY A 146 -1.08 -13.73 18.92
C GLY A 146 -2.25 -14.61 19.28
N ASP A 147 -2.94 -14.24 20.35
CA ASP A 147 -4.24 -14.82 20.66
C ASP A 147 -5.33 -14.25 19.74
N ASN A 148 -6.49 -14.90 19.73
CA ASN A 148 -7.60 -14.52 18.87
C ASN A 148 -8.09 -13.08 19.14
N ALA A 149 -8.02 -12.60 20.39
CA ALA A 149 -8.49 -11.27 20.75
C ALA A 149 -7.59 -10.17 20.15
N SER A 150 -6.26 -10.29 20.30
CA SER A 150 -5.29 -9.38 19.69
C SER A 150 -5.35 -9.43 18.16
N ILE A 151 -5.45 -10.63 17.58
CA ILE A 151 -5.56 -10.81 16.13
C ILE A 151 -6.80 -10.08 15.62
N ARG A 152 -7.98 -10.34 16.19
CA ARG A 152 -9.25 -9.74 15.73
C ARG A 152 -9.24 -8.22 15.91
N ARG A 153 -8.78 -7.69 17.04
CA ARG A 153 -8.68 -6.23 17.23
C ARG A 153 -7.78 -5.57 16.21
N LEU A 154 -6.62 -6.18 15.90
CA LEU A 154 -5.72 -5.66 14.86
C LEU A 154 -6.40 -5.69 13.49
N THR A 155 -6.88 -6.86 13.07
CA THR A 155 -7.44 -7.04 11.73
C THR A 155 -8.69 -6.19 11.52
N ASP A 156 -9.55 -6.06 12.53
CA ASP A 156 -10.75 -5.24 12.45
C ASP A 156 -10.42 -3.75 12.36
N SER A 157 -9.44 -3.26 13.13
CA SER A 157 -8.98 -1.87 13.04
C SER A 157 -8.38 -1.53 11.69
N ALA A 158 -7.75 -2.52 11.03
CA ALA A 158 -7.15 -2.38 9.72
C ALA A 158 -8.11 -2.70 8.56
N GLY A 159 -9.37 -3.06 8.87
CA GLY A 159 -10.40 -3.45 7.91
C GLY A 159 -10.15 -4.80 7.22
N TYR A 160 -9.23 -5.61 7.72
CA TYR A 160 -8.86 -6.91 7.19
C TYR A 160 -9.83 -8.00 7.68
N ARG A 161 -10.66 -8.54 6.78
CA ARG A 161 -11.66 -9.56 7.10
C ARG A 161 -11.25 -10.91 6.52
N PHE A 162 -11.24 -11.92 7.38
CA PHE A 162 -10.85 -13.28 7.04
C PHE A 162 -11.74 -14.30 7.74
N GLU A 163 -11.89 -15.47 7.11
CA GLU A 163 -12.74 -16.56 7.55
C GLU A 163 -11.96 -17.88 7.53
N ARG A 164 -12.04 -18.65 8.62
CA ARG A 164 -11.45 -20.00 8.67
C ARG A 164 -12.31 -20.96 7.86
N ARG A 165 -11.69 -21.75 6.97
CA ARG A 165 -12.33 -22.78 6.15
C ARG A 165 -11.56 -24.10 6.31
N GLY A 166 -12.00 -24.92 7.27
CA GLY A 166 -11.27 -26.11 7.66
C GLY A 166 -9.91 -25.76 8.28
N GLU A 167 -8.84 -26.31 7.71
CA GLU A 167 -7.46 -26.01 8.14
C GLU A 167 -6.88 -24.74 7.52
N ASP A 168 -7.51 -24.20 6.48
CA ASP A 168 -7.10 -23.01 5.74
C ASP A 168 -7.99 -21.80 6.05
N PHE A 169 -7.71 -20.68 5.37
CA PHE A 169 -8.46 -19.45 5.49
C PHE A 169 -8.80 -18.85 4.13
N ALA A 170 -10.01 -18.29 4.02
CA ALA A 170 -10.33 -17.31 3.00
C ALA A 170 -9.94 -15.93 3.52
N HIS A 171 -9.00 -15.27 2.84
CA HIS A 171 -8.47 -13.97 3.23
C HIS A 171 -7.93 -13.18 2.03
N PRO A 172 -7.89 -11.83 2.09
CA PRO A 172 -7.26 -11.03 1.05
C PRO A 172 -5.73 -11.10 1.14
N VAL A 173 -5.06 -10.77 0.04
CA VAL A 173 -3.60 -10.63 -0.02
C VAL A 173 -3.27 -9.15 -0.07
N VAL A 174 -2.85 -8.59 1.05
CA VAL A 174 -2.56 -7.16 1.17
C VAL A 174 -1.44 -6.93 2.19
N SER A 175 -0.51 -6.04 1.86
CA SER A 175 0.46 -5.48 2.80
C SER A 175 -0.03 -4.11 3.25
N ILE A 176 0.05 -3.82 4.55
CA ILE A 176 -0.51 -2.60 5.14
C ILE A 176 0.66 -1.76 5.64
N LEU A 177 0.81 -0.52 5.17
CA LEU A 177 1.80 0.39 5.71
C LEU A 177 1.19 1.31 6.73
N VAL A 178 1.87 1.41 7.88
CA VAL A 178 1.51 2.31 8.98
C VAL A 178 2.64 3.27 9.31
N ALA A 179 2.28 4.47 9.75
CA ALA A 179 3.20 5.44 10.34
C ALA A 179 3.56 5.06 11.79
N LYS A 180 4.50 5.81 12.39
CA LYS A 180 5.00 5.57 13.76
C LYS A 180 3.91 5.59 14.84
N ASP A 181 2.80 6.27 14.58
CA ASP A 181 1.70 6.43 15.53
C ASP A 181 0.52 5.47 15.24
N GLY A 182 0.77 4.45 14.41
CA GLY A 182 -0.22 3.46 13.99
C GLY A 182 -1.13 3.93 12.87
N THR A 183 -0.96 5.14 12.32
CA THR A 183 -1.81 5.63 11.23
C THR A 183 -1.62 4.79 9.96
N ILE A 184 -2.70 4.26 9.42
CA ILE A 184 -2.69 3.48 8.18
C ILE A 184 -2.52 4.44 7.00
N VAL A 185 -1.43 4.25 6.26
CA VAL A 185 -1.01 5.16 5.19
C VAL A 185 -1.31 4.59 3.82
N ARG A 186 -1.16 3.27 3.65
CA ARG A 186 -1.35 2.62 2.35
C ARG A 186 -1.67 1.13 2.47
N TYR A 187 -2.44 0.64 1.50
CA TYR A 187 -2.66 -0.78 1.24
C TYR A 187 -1.99 -1.15 -0.09
N LEU A 188 -1.16 -2.19 -0.07
CA LEU A 188 -0.49 -2.73 -1.26
C LEU A 188 -1.03 -4.13 -1.54
N TYR A 189 -1.78 -4.27 -2.62
CA TYR A 189 -2.53 -5.47 -2.95
C TYR A 189 -1.71 -6.50 -3.73
N GLY A 190 -2.05 -7.77 -3.52
CA GLY A 190 -1.48 -8.90 -4.24
C GLY A 190 -0.17 -9.40 -3.65
N VAL A 191 0.39 -10.45 -4.29
CA VAL A 191 1.63 -11.10 -3.85
C VAL A 191 2.89 -10.38 -4.32
N THR A 192 2.78 -9.52 -5.33
CA THR A 192 3.92 -8.81 -5.93
C THR A 192 3.98 -7.40 -5.37
N VAL A 193 4.92 -7.19 -4.46
CA VAL A 193 5.20 -5.88 -3.91
C VAL A 193 6.39 -5.27 -4.67
N LEU A 194 6.17 -4.17 -5.38
CA LEU A 194 7.24 -3.51 -6.15
C LEU A 194 8.11 -2.65 -5.21
N PRO A 195 9.45 -2.67 -5.36
CA PRO A 195 10.34 -1.84 -4.54
C PRO A 195 10.01 -0.34 -4.59
N LYS A 196 9.60 0.16 -5.76
CA LYS A 196 9.22 1.57 -5.94
C LYS A 196 7.97 1.93 -5.14
N ASP A 197 6.99 1.04 -5.12
CA ASP A 197 5.74 1.25 -4.37
C ASP A 197 6.01 1.24 -2.87
N LEU A 198 6.87 0.33 -2.39
CA LEU A 198 7.33 0.33 -1.00
C LEU A 198 8.09 1.61 -0.66
N ALA A 199 9.01 2.04 -1.53
CA ALA A 199 9.82 3.22 -1.27
C ALA A 199 8.94 4.48 -1.11
N LEU A 200 7.96 4.63 -2.00
CA LEU A 200 6.97 5.69 -1.92
C LEU A 200 6.12 5.56 -0.64
N ALA A 201 5.58 4.38 -0.37
CA ALA A 201 4.70 4.15 0.78
C ALA A 201 5.43 4.39 2.12
N ILE A 202 6.71 4.01 2.23
CA ILE A 202 7.55 4.31 3.40
C ILE A 202 7.72 5.83 3.54
N THR A 203 7.97 6.54 2.45
CA THR A 203 8.12 8.01 2.45
C THR A 203 6.84 8.72 2.91
N GLU A 204 5.68 8.27 2.41
CA GLU A 204 4.36 8.74 2.85
C GLU A 204 4.16 8.46 4.35
N ALA A 205 4.49 7.25 4.82
CA ALA A 205 4.34 6.87 6.22
C ALA A 205 5.28 7.65 7.16
N ARG A 206 6.48 8.04 6.70
CA ARG A 206 7.38 8.93 7.46
C ARG A 206 6.78 10.31 7.68
N SER A 207 6.10 10.84 6.67
CA SER A 207 5.45 12.15 6.75
C SER A 207 4.10 12.11 7.49
N GLY A 208 3.60 10.92 7.82
CA GLY A 208 2.27 10.73 8.41
C GLY A 208 1.13 11.09 7.44
N LEU A 209 1.45 11.26 6.15
CA LEU A 209 0.48 11.58 5.12
C LEU A 209 -0.25 10.30 4.74
N ALA A 210 -1.37 10.03 5.38
CA ALA A 210 -2.28 9.01 4.89
C ALA A 210 -2.76 9.39 3.48
N GLY A 211 -2.95 8.38 2.62
CA GLY A 211 -3.48 8.53 1.28
C GLY A 211 -4.79 9.35 1.20
N THR A 212 -5.48 9.59 2.32
CA THR A 212 -6.61 10.53 2.42
C THR A 212 -6.32 11.95 1.95
N SER A 213 -5.11 12.48 2.12
CA SER A 213 -4.80 13.85 1.66
C SER A 213 -4.64 13.91 0.14
N ILE A 214 -3.99 12.88 -0.43
CA ILE A 214 -3.85 12.72 -1.88
C ILE A 214 -5.19 12.34 -2.50
N ARG A 215 -5.98 11.47 -1.86
CA ARG A 215 -7.32 11.09 -2.29
C ARG A 215 -8.28 12.26 -2.22
N LYS A 216 -8.29 13.10 -1.17
CA LYS A 216 -9.09 14.34 -1.17
C LYS A 216 -8.71 15.29 -2.30
N MET A 217 -7.40 15.39 -2.60
CA MET A 217 -6.92 16.15 -3.75
C MET A 217 -7.33 15.52 -5.09
N MET A 218 -7.27 14.20 -5.20
CA MET A 218 -7.67 13.46 -6.40
C MET A 218 -9.19 13.44 -6.58
N ASP A 219 -10.00 13.27 -5.54
CA ASP A 219 -11.47 13.37 -5.56
C ASP A 219 -11.93 14.79 -5.91
N PHE A 220 -11.14 15.80 -5.53
CA PHE A 220 -11.36 17.17 -5.96
C PHE A 220 -11.07 17.34 -7.46
N CYS A 221 -9.98 16.74 -7.96
CA CYS A 221 -9.53 16.84 -9.34
C CYS A 221 -10.23 15.86 -10.31
N PHE A 222 -10.75 14.73 -9.82
CA PHE A 222 -11.27 13.61 -10.60
C PHE A 222 -12.52 13.05 -9.91
N SER A 223 -13.58 12.83 -10.67
CA SER A 223 -14.74 12.05 -10.20
C SER A 223 -14.76 10.68 -10.85
N TYR A 224 -15.05 9.65 -10.06
CA TYR A 224 -15.27 8.31 -10.59
C TYR A 224 -16.63 8.24 -11.32
N ASP A 225 -16.62 7.83 -12.59
CA ASP A 225 -17.83 7.56 -13.37
C ASP A 225 -18.18 6.07 -13.27
N PRO A 226 -19.25 5.70 -12.53
CA PRO A 226 -19.64 4.31 -12.34
C PRO A 226 -20.16 3.62 -13.62
N ALA A 227 -20.59 4.37 -14.65
CA ALA A 227 -21.04 3.79 -15.91
C ALA A 227 -19.85 3.41 -16.82
N GLY A 228 -18.81 4.25 -16.85
CA GLY A 228 -17.59 4.02 -17.62
C GLY A 228 -16.51 3.21 -16.90
N LYS A 229 -16.59 3.06 -15.57
CA LYS A 229 -15.54 2.51 -14.68
C LYS A 229 -14.21 3.25 -14.79
N THR A 230 -14.25 4.54 -15.11
CA THR A 230 -13.06 5.37 -15.29
C THR A 230 -13.13 6.61 -14.39
N TYR A 231 -11.97 7.19 -14.10
CA TYR A 231 -11.88 8.49 -13.44
C TYR A 231 -11.89 9.59 -14.52
N VAL A 232 -12.87 10.49 -14.45
CA VAL A 232 -12.95 11.67 -15.33
C VAL A 232 -12.43 12.90 -14.60
N PHE A 233 -11.54 13.67 -15.24
CA PHE A 233 -11.00 14.90 -14.66
C PHE A 233 -12.09 15.96 -14.57
N ASN A 234 -12.32 16.50 -13.38
CA ASN A 234 -13.31 17.53 -13.08
C ASN A 234 -12.80 18.91 -13.49
N LEU A 235 -12.65 19.11 -14.81
CA LEU A 235 -12.08 20.31 -15.40
C LEU A 235 -12.79 21.59 -14.93
N LEU A 236 -14.11 21.54 -14.75
CA LEU A 236 -14.93 22.65 -14.25
C LEU A 236 -14.58 23.06 -12.81
N LYS A 237 -14.43 22.10 -11.88
CA LYS A 237 -14.07 22.42 -10.48
C LYS A 237 -12.65 22.99 -10.38
N VAL A 238 -11.70 22.40 -11.12
CA VAL A 238 -10.30 22.84 -11.10
C VAL A 238 -10.12 24.21 -11.73
N SER A 239 -10.75 24.47 -12.89
CA SER A 239 -10.70 25.78 -13.56
C SER A 239 -11.41 26.86 -12.75
N ALA A 240 -12.59 26.60 -12.20
CA ALA A 240 -13.33 27.57 -11.38
C ALA A 240 -12.53 27.99 -10.13
N THR A 241 -11.91 27.03 -9.45
CA THR A 241 -11.10 27.31 -8.24
C THR A 241 -9.86 28.13 -8.57
N THR A 242 -9.22 27.86 -9.71
CA THR A 242 -8.08 28.63 -10.21
C THR A 242 -8.49 30.07 -10.53
N VAL A 243 -9.63 30.27 -11.22
CA VAL A 243 -10.16 31.61 -11.55
C VAL A 243 -10.48 32.40 -10.28
N ILE A 244 -11.12 31.77 -9.29
CA ILE A 244 -11.47 32.42 -8.02
C ILE A 244 -10.20 32.83 -7.24
N LEU A 245 -9.18 31.97 -7.18
CA LEU A 245 -7.91 32.29 -6.51
C LEU A 245 -7.18 33.45 -7.21
N CYS A 246 -7.14 33.45 -8.54
CA CYS A 246 -6.54 34.54 -9.31
C CYS A 246 -7.30 35.87 -9.11
N ALA A 247 -8.63 35.85 -9.20
CA ALA A 247 -9.45 37.04 -9.01
C ALA A 247 -9.37 37.57 -7.57
N GLY A 248 -9.41 36.68 -6.58
CA GLY A 248 -9.27 37.02 -5.17
C GLY A 248 -7.89 37.57 -4.83
N GLY A 249 -6.82 36.94 -5.36
CA GLY A 249 -5.46 37.43 -5.22
C GLY A 249 -5.25 38.80 -5.86
N PHE A 250 -5.82 39.03 -7.04
CA PHE A 250 -5.80 40.33 -7.70
C PHE A 250 -6.55 41.40 -6.91
N LEU A 251 -7.74 41.08 -6.38
CA LEU A 251 -8.51 42.01 -5.57
C LEU A 251 -7.79 42.33 -4.25
N ALA A 252 -7.21 41.32 -3.59
CA ALA A 252 -6.39 41.51 -2.39
C ALA A 252 -5.16 42.39 -2.69
N PHE A 253 -4.48 42.16 -3.81
CA PHE A 253 -3.37 43.00 -4.27
C PHE A 253 -3.79 44.45 -4.47
N LEU A 254 -4.94 44.70 -5.11
CA LEU A 254 -5.47 46.06 -5.29
C LEU A 254 -5.79 46.72 -3.95
N LEU A 255 -6.46 46.02 -3.03
CA LEU A 255 -6.83 46.57 -1.72
C LEU A 255 -5.61 46.85 -0.84
N LEU A 256 -4.63 45.96 -0.82
CA LEU A 256 -3.38 46.13 -0.07
C LEU A 256 -2.51 47.24 -0.68
N SER A 257 -2.44 47.33 -2.01
CA SER A 257 -1.72 48.41 -2.70
C SER A 257 -2.39 49.77 -2.49
N ARG A 258 -3.72 49.82 -2.38
CA ARG A 258 -4.48 51.05 -2.07
C ARG A 258 -4.25 51.50 -0.63
N LYS A 259 -4.19 50.57 0.33
CA LYS A 259 -3.85 50.85 1.75
C LYS A 259 -2.43 51.40 1.90
N LYS A 260 -1.46 50.83 1.17
CA LYS A 260 -0.06 51.29 1.18
C LYS A 260 0.09 52.71 0.60
N ARG A 261 -0.65 53.03 -0.48
CA ARG A 261 -0.69 54.39 -1.06
C ARG A 261 -1.36 55.43 -0.17
N ARG A 262 -2.37 55.06 0.61
CA ARG A 262 -3.00 55.96 1.60
C ARG A 262 -2.12 56.23 2.81
N ALA A 263 -1.36 55.25 3.29
CA ALA A 263 -0.39 55.45 4.37
C ALA A 263 0.74 56.42 3.97
N THR A 264 1.24 56.35 2.74
CA THR A 264 2.25 57.30 2.23
C THR A 264 1.71 58.69 1.88
N ALA A 265 0.39 58.86 1.77
CA ALA A 265 -0.24 60.15 1.46
C ALA A 265 -0.74 60.91 2.70
N GLY A 266 -0.78 60.26 3.87
CA GLY A 266 -1.10 60.89 5.16
C GLY A 266 0.11 61.47 5.90
N GLU A 267 1.32 61.31 5.34
CA GLU A 267 2.57 61.82 5.90
C GLU A 267 3.17 62.86 4.95
N LYS A 268 2.53 64.02 4.88
CA LYS A 268 3.16 65.27 4.47
C LYS A 268 2.65 66.37 5.41
N PRO A 269 3.57 67.23 5.88
CA PRO A 269 3.69 67.72 7.26
C PRO A 269 2.55 68.61 7.75
#